data_AF-A0A8C1FTT6-F1
#
_entry.id   AF-A0A8C1FTT6-F1
#
_cell.length_a   1.000
_cell.length_b   1.000
_cell.length_c   1.000
_cell.angle_alpha   90.00
_cell.angle_beta   90.00
_cell.angle_gamma   90.00
#
_symmetry.space_group_name_H-M   'P 1'
#
loop_
_entity.id
_entity.type
_entity.pdbx_description
1 polymer ?
#
loop_
_entity_poly.entity_id
_entity_poly.type
_entity_poly.pdbx_seq_one_letter_code
_entity_poly.pdbx_strand_id
1 'polypeptide(L)'
;MTSVQKTTTNTPASTPQHERESTAGSCVSIHTIGCQTVESALVPCEACACVQTVMKESSDALVSLCQSLGLPCSMQGFLEAVEETQQLGRLSACDISQWASEQRRDMSRVGKHVLEVRETVEPLKKKLKETEMEREKLRKQLLEMVKREKEERKKMEEEWERRMQEVKSRAEEAVRRLKQEEEELKRGVTLLEHRNSELMAELNLQTETKKSLEYERATLQEEVRRLHSLETMLREVEESRQNLEKELRSTQTLLDKERAKNHSVQHQNEALQVKQAALRKHLDALVQQTEDLHSSLEECEDEKADLANKLTQIIQEKDALQEQFTQQQSHCSSLSTEKQQQQTQITELEESVSHLKRMLEEASQRERILVAFPELSPQAAPQTTGDVMCDMEQQLKANSIRIRILQQENITLSNSLTRLKDREEKQRSSDSGVVEINRSREAPVMGPLDNPSTPPSTSIPISPSSILHHQTLCLSLHQDVEERYMNIRQAARIRSAGTRRRRK
;
A
#
# COMPACT_ATOMS: atom_id res chain seq x y z
N MET A 1 -54.38 77.56 90.97
CA MET A 1 -55.01 78.79 91.48
C MET A 1 -56.29 79.03 90.70
N THR A 2 -57.43 78.80 91.35
CA THR A 2 -58.82 79.03 90.89
C THR A 2 -59.66 78.72 92.15
N SER A 3 -60.46 79.61 92.77
CA SER A 3 -61.49 80.57 92.31
C SER A 3 -62.88 79.94 92.13
N VAL A 4 -63.94 80.74 92.31
CA VAL A 4 -65.39 80.39 92.40
C VAL A 4 -65.74 79.69 93.73
N GLN A 5 -66.20 80.39 94.79
CA GLN A 5 -67.54 81.02 95.01
C GLN A 5 -68.72 80.04 95.18
N LYS A 6 -69.42 80.09 96.33
CA LYS A 6 -70.85 80.50 96.38
C LYS A 6 -71.44 80.71 97.79
N THR A 7 -72.14 81.84 97.93
CA THR A 7 -73.42 82.12 98.66
C THR A 7 -73.78 81.31 99.92
N THR A 8 -73.98 81.88 101.12
CA THR A 8 -74.91 82.96 101.59
C THR A 8 -76.41 82.60 101.65
N THR A 9 -76.90 82.39 102.87
CA THR A 9 -78.27 82.59 103.40
C THR A 9 -78.07 82.91 104.90
N ASN A 10 -78.53 84.01 105.52
CA ASN A 10 -79.72 84.88 105.41
C ASN A 10 -81.07 84.21 105.74
N THR A 11 -81.46 84.25 107.01
CA THR A 11 -82.76 84.84 107.44
C THR A 11 -82.73 85.19 108.95
N PRO A 12 -83.51 86.19 109.43
CA PRO A 12 -83.45 86.67 110.81
C PRO A 12 -84.72 86.42 111.66
N ALA A 13 -84.58 86.56 112.97
CA ALA A 13 -85.62 86.97 113.93
C ALA A 13 -84.87 87.55 115.17
N SER A 14 -85.26 88.60 115.89
CA SER A 14 -86.60 89.07 116.33
C SER A 14 -87.28 88.06 117.26
N THR A 15 -87.91 88.42 118.39
CA THR A 15 -88.42 89.73 118.83
C THR A 15 -88.13 89.94 120.35
N PRO A 16 -88.85 90.70 121.21
CA PRO A 16 -88.18 91.46 122.28
C PRO A 16 -88.34 90.90 123.70
N GLN A 17 -87.32 91.06 124.55
CA GLN A 17 -87.55 91.14 126.00
C GLN A 17 -87.97 92.56 126.35
N HIS A 18 -89.29 92.77 126.39
CA HIS A 18 -89.89 94.03 126.78
C HIS A 18 -90.01 94.09 128.31
N GLU A 19 -88.89 94.27 129.01
CA GLU A 19 -88.88 94.45 130.47
C GLU A 19 -89.57 95.76 130.86
N ARG A 20 -90.89 95.68 131.03
CA ARG A 20 -91.68 96.60 131.85
C ARG A 20 -91.60 96.12 133.30
N GLU A 21 -90.48 96.38 133.95
CA GLU A 21 -90.54 96.83 135.34
C GLU A 21 -90.82 98.34 135.26
N SER A 22 -92.07 98.73 135.05
CA SER A 22 -93.15 98.68 136.06
C SER A 22 -92.72 99.49 137.27
N THR A 23 -93.12 100.76 137.23
CA THR A 23 -92.82 101.78 138.21
C THR A 23 -93.28 101.32 139.61
N ALA A 24 -92.35 100.76 140.39
CA ALA A 24 -92.52 100.55 141.82
C ALA A 24 -92.54 101.91 142.52
N GLY A 25 -93.61 102.67 142.30
CA GLY A 25 -93.89 103.90 143.00
C GLY A 25 -93.97 103.58 144.48
N SER A 26 -92.94 103.97 145.23
CA SER A 26 -92.91 103.91 146.68
C SER A 26 -94.04 104.79 147.23
N CYS A 27 -95.24 104.22 147.32
CA CYS A 27 -96.42 104.90 147.81
C CYS A 27 -96.07 105.43 149.21
N VAL A 28 -96.26 106.74 149.39
CA VAL A 28 -95.96 107.43 150.64
C VAL A 28 -96.67 106.68 151.77
N SER A 29 -95.96 106.40 152.87
CA SER A 29 -96.54 105.75 154.05
C SER A 29 -97.46 106.72 154.80
N ILE A 30 -98.56 107.10 154.16
CA ILE A 30 -99.65 107.85 154.76
C ILE A 30 -100.23 106.95 155.85
N HIS A 31 -99.98 107.31 157.11
CA HIS A 31 -100.49 106.61 158.28
C HIS A 31 -101.99 106.89 158.45
N THR A 32 -102.80 106.38 157.52
CA THR A 32 -104.26 106.45 157.58
C THR A 32 -104.75 105.51 158.68
N ILE A 33 -104.82 106.00 159.92
CA ILE A 33 -105.50 105.33 161.03
C ILE A 33 -107.01 105.41 160.77
N GLY A 34 -107.46 104.56 159.84
CA GLY A 34 -108.86 104.46 159.43
C GLY A 34 -109.65 103.66 160.46
N CYS A 35 -110.29 104.36 161.40
CA CYS A 35 -111.25 103.76 162.32
C CYS A 35 -112.45 103.24 161.53
N GLN A 36 -112.51 101.93 161.25
CA GLN A 36 -113.64 101.32 160.55
C GLN A 36 -114.94 101.55 161.32
N THR A 37 -115.87 102.25 160.68
CA THR A 37 -117.25 102.38 161.13
C THR A 37 -118.06 101.16 160.68
N VAL A 38 -119.19 100.88 161.35
CA VAL A 38 -120.02 99.70 161.04
C VAL A 38 -120.47 99.66 159.57
N GLU A 39 -120.67 100.83 158.95
CA GLU A 39 -121.05 100.95 157.54
C GLU A 39 -119.85 100.72 156.58
N SER A 40 -118.65 101.18 156.95
CA SER A 40 -117.41 100.98 156.16
C SER A 40 -116.77 99.59 156.35
N ALA A 41 -117.35 98.74 157.19
CA ALA A 41 -117.02 97.32 157.26
C ALA A 41 -117.72 96.46 156.18
N LEU A 42 -118.72 97.01 155.47
CA LEU A 42 -119.57 96.27 154.52
C LEU A 42 -119.13 96.36 153.05
N VAL A 43 -118.00 97.03 152.79
CA VAL A 43 -117.40 97.22 151.46
C VAL A 43 -115.88 96.99 151.59
N PRO A 44 -115.22 96.23 150.70
CA PRO A 44 -113.78 96.05 150.74
C PRO A 44 -113.06 97.39 150.52
N CYS A 45 -111.91 97.59 151.18
CA CYS A 45 -111.04 98.71 150.86
C CYS A 45 -110.37 98.51 149.48
N GLU A 46 -109.93 99.61 148.87
CA GLU A 46 -109.32 99.63 147.54
C GLU A 46 -108.13 98.66 147.41
N ALA A 47 -107.29 98.54 148.45
CA ALA A 47 -106.19 97.58 148.48
C ALA A 47 -106.68 96.12 148.41
N CYS A 48 -107.76 95.76 149.11
CA CYS A 48 -108.37 94.44 149.02
C CYS A 48 -109.00 94.18 147.65
N ALA A 49 -109.65 95.17 147.05
CA ALA A 49 -110.21 95.06 145.70
C ALA A 49 -109.11 94.82 144.65
N CYS A 50 -108.02 95.60 144.69
CA CYS A 50 -106.88 95.42 143.79
C CYS A 50 -106.21 94.05 143.96
N VAL A 51 -106.07 93.54 145.20
CA VAL A 51 -105.57 92.17 145.44
C VAL A 51 -106.52 91.12 144.86
N GLN A 52 -107.84 91.25 145.03
CA GLN A 52 -108.82 90.32 144.44
C GLN A 52 -108.79 90.32 142.90
N THR A 53 -108.57 91.47 142.27
CA THR A 53 -108.42 91.57 140.79
C THR A 53 -107.15 90.88 140.31
N VAL A 54 -105.99 91.17 140.92
CA VAL A 54 -104.71 90.54 140.55
C VAL A 54 -104.73 89.03 140.84
N MET A 55 -105.44 88.59 141.87
CA MET A 55 -105.69 87.16 142.11
C MET A 55 -106.57 86.54 141.02
N LYS A 56 -107.54 87.25 140.42
CA LYS A 56 -108.27 86.77 139.23
C LYS A 56 -107.33 86.59 138.04
N GLU A 57 -106.65 87.65 137.63
CA GLU A 57 -105.77 87.67 136.45
C GLU A 57 -104.68 86.58 136.53
N SER A 58 -104.04 86.43 137.69
CA SER A 58 -103.01 85.40 137.93
C SER A 58 -103.56 83.98 138.06
N SER A 59 -104.88 83.81 138.18
CA SER A 59 -105.56 82.51 138.22
C SER A 59 -106.14 82.12 136.87
N ASP A 60 -106.71 83.06 136.12
CA ASP A 60 -107.12 82.89 134.72
C ASP A 60 -105.89 82.54 133.84
N ALA A 61 -104.74 83.17 134.11
CA ALA A 61 -103.47 82.81 133.49
C ALA A 61 -103.00 81.39 133.87
N LEU A 62 -103.22 80.96 135.12
CA LEU A 62 -102.86 79.62 135.59
C LEU A 62 -103.77 78.52 135.03
N VAL A 63 -105.07 78.81 134.89
CA VAL A 63 -106.06 78.00 134.17
C VAL A 63 -105.58 77.78 132.73
N SER A 64 -105.29 78.86 132.00
CA SER A 64 -104.83 78.81 130.60
C SER A 64 -103.50 78.05 130.45
N LEU A 65 -102.56 78.25 131.37
CA LEU A 65 -101.30 77.49 131.41
C LEU A 65 -101.54 76.00 131.67
N CYS A 66 -102.42 75.64 132.62
CA CYS A 66 -102.75 74.23 132.86
C CYS A 66 -103.42 73.59 131.64
N GLN A 67 -104.40 74.27 131.02
CA GLN A 67 -105.09 73.79 129.82
C GLN A 67 -104.12 73.57 128.64
N SER A 68 -103.23 74.54 128.36
CA SER A 68 -102.23 74.42 127.28
C SER A 68 -101.18 73.32 127.51
N LEU A 69 -100.93 72.94 128.77
CA LEU A 69 -100.08 71.80 129.15
C LEU A 69 -100.86 70.47 129.32
N GLY A 70 -102.18 70.46 129.13
CA GLY A 70 -103.02 69.28 129.33
C GLY A 70 -103.15 68.83 130.81
N LEU A 71 -102.88 69.73 131.75
CA LEU A 71 -102.88 69.47 133.19
C LEU A 71 -104.26 69.78 133.80
N PRO A 72 -104.72 68.99 134.80
CA PRO A 72 -105.96 69.29 135.50
C PRO A 72 -105.79 70.59 136.33
N CYS A 73 -106.71 71.53 136.14
CA CYS A 73 -106.79 72.77 136.91
C CYS A 73 -107.88 72.66 137.99
N SER A 74 -107.49 72.90 139.24
CA SER A 74 -108.37 73.05 140.40
C SER A 74 -108.96 74.44 140.51
N MET A 75 -108.20 75.48 140.14
CA MET A 75 -108.62 76.87 140.22
C MET A 75 -109.90 77.12 139.45
N GLN A 76 -110.06 76.54 138.25
CA GLN A 76 -111.25 76.68 137.41
C GLN A 76 -112.57 76.51 138.20
N GLY A 77 -112.75 75.36 138.86
CA GLY A 77 -113.98 75.07 139.61
C GLY A 77 -114.14 75.87 140.90
N PHE A 78 -113.07 76.48 141.42
CA PHE A 78 -113.16 77.42 142.54
C PHE A 78 -113.52 78.84 142.05
N LEU A 79 -112.95 79.29 140.93
CA LEU A 79 -113.30 80.57 140.29
C LEU A 79 -114.79 80.61 139.95
N GLU A 80 -115.29 79.54 139.32
CA GLU A 80 -116.72 79.35 139.01
C GLU A 80 -117.61 79.39 140.27
N ALA A 81 -117.16 78.78 141.38
CA ALA A 81 -117.92 78.73 142.63
C ALA A 81 -117.91 80.03 143.44
N VAL A 82 -116.95 80.93 143.18
CA VAL A 82 -116.69 82.15 143.98
C VAL A 82 -116.95 83.44 143.18
N GLU A 83 -117.25 83.33 141.89
CA GLU A 83 -117.45 84.46 140.97
C GLU A 83 -118.46 85.51 141.47
N GLU A 84 -119.68 85.13 141.87
CA GLU A 84 -120.68 86.11 142.34
C GLU A 84 -120.19 86.90 143.57
N THR A 85 -119.59 86.21 144.53
CA THR A 85 -119.01 86.83 145.74
C THR A 85 -117.80 87.70 145.43
N GLN A 86 -117.01 87.36 144.39
CA GLN A 86 -115.88 88.14 143.93
C GLN A 86 -116.32 89.40 143.17
N GLN A 87 -117.32 89.31 142.30
CA GLN A 87 -117.85 90.47 141.56
C GLN A 87 -118.40 91.55 142.51
N LEU A 88 -118.92 91.14 143.68
CA LEU A 88 -119.33 92.03 144.76
C LEU A 88 -118.18 92.49 145.68
N GLY A 89 -116.97 91.96 145.50
CA GLY A 89 -115.77 92.23 146.30
C GLY A 89 -115.78 91.63 147.72
N ARG A 90 -116.76 90.76 148.02
CA ARG A 90 -117.11 90.31 149.38
C ARG A 90 -116.44 89.00 149.80
N LEU A 91 -115.29 88.68 149.23
CA LEU A 91 -114.52 87.50 149.60
C LEU A 91 -114.07 87.58 151.06
N SER A 92 -114.40 86.55 151.83
CA SER A 92 -113.94 86.40 153.21
C SER A 92 -112.47 86.02 153.25
N ALA A 93 -111.84 86.17 154.43
CA ALA A 93 -110.49 85.65 154.65
C ALA A 93 -110.39 84.13 154.43
N CYS A 94 -111.50 83.39 154.56
CA CYS A 94 -111.54 81.96 154.25
C CYS A 94 -111.43 81.73 152.73
N ASP A 95 -112.24 82.44 151.93
CA ASP A 95 -112.25 82.31 150.46
C ASP A 95 -110.88 82.69 149.87
N ILE A 96 -110.28 83.80 150.33
CA ILE A 96 -108.92 84.19 149.93
C ILE A 96 -107.88 83.12 150.31
N SER A 97 -108.04 82.48 151.47
CA SER A 97 -107.12 81.40 151.89
C SER A 97 -107.28 80.13 151.07
N GLN A 98 -108.51 79.77 150.68
CA GLN A 98 -108.81 78.61 149.85
C GLN A 98 -108.36 78.86 148.40
N TRP A 99 -108.66 80.04 147.84
CA TRP A 99 -108.15 80.52 146.56
C TRP A 99 -106.63 80.34 146.49
N ALA A 100 -105.91 80.93 147.44
CA ALA A 100 -104.46 80.85 147.48
C ALA A 100 -103.96 79.40 147.67
N SER A 101 -104.75 78.52 148.30
CA SER A 101 -104.41 77.08 148.40
C SER A 101 -104.57 76.34 147.07
N GLU A 102 -105.61 76.65 146.29
CA GLU A 102 -105.87 76.04 144.99
C GLU A 102 -104.90 76.56 143.91
N GLN A 103 -104.63 77.87 143.91
CA GLN A 103 -103.60 78.48 143.07
C GLN A 103 -102.21 77.87 143.37
N ARG A 104 -101.85 77.67 144.64
CA ARG A 104 -100.62 76.94 145.02
C ARG A 104 -100.65 75.48 144.57
N ARG A 105 -101.80 74.79 144.63
CA ARG A 105 -101.92 73.39 144.21
C ARG A 105 -101.67 73.22 142.72
N ASP A 106 -102.24 74.08 141.89
CA ASP A 106 -102.05 74.02 140.44
C ASP A 106 -100.67 74.53 140.01
N MET A 107 -100.13 75.58 140.64
CA MET A 107 -98.72 75.96 140.47
C MET A 107 -97.77 74.81 140.81
N SER A 108 -98.09 73.98 141.80
CA SER A 108 -97.33 72.78 142.13
C SER A 108 -97.46 71.68 141.07
N ARG A 109 -98.62 71.54 140.41
CA ARG A 109 -98.81 70.62 139.26
C ARG A 109 -97.97 71.07 138.06
N VAL A 110 -98.03 72.36 137.70
CA VAL A 110 -97.20 72.96 136.65
C VAL A 110 -95.71 72.79 136.98
N GLY A 111 -95.30 73.08 138.22
CA GLY A 111 -93.93 72.88 138.68
C GLY A 111 -93.45 71.44 138.53
N LYS A 112 -94.26 70.45 138.92
CA LYS A 112 -93.96 69.02 138.74
C LYS A 112 -93.85 68.64 137.26
N HIS A 113 -94.75 69.10 136.41
CA HIS A 113 -94.67 68.85 134.97
C HIS A 113 -93.41 69.46 134.33
N VAL A 114 -93.06 70.70 134.69
CA VAL A 114 -91.82 71.37 134.22
C VAL A 114 -90.56 70.63 134.70
N LEU A 115 -90.60 70.00 135.89
CA LEU A 115 -89.53 69.11 136.35
C LEU A 115 -89.48 67.81 135.54
N GLU A 116 -90.60 67.11 135.34
CA GLU A 116 -90.67 65.87 134.55
C GLU A 116 -90.21 66.07 133.08
N VAL A 117 -90.60 67.19 132.46
CA VAL A 117 -90.13 67.57 131.13
C VAL A 117 -88.63 67.88 131.14
N ARG A 118 -88.09 68.55 132.16
CA ARG A 118 -86.64 68.79 132.30
C ARG A 118 -85.86 67.49 132.52
N GLU A 119 -86.36 66.60 133.37
CA GLU A 119 -85.78 65.30 133.71
C GLU A 119 -85.80 64.32 132.54
N THR A 120 -86.73 64.45 131.59
CA THR A 120 -86.75 63.66 130.35
C THR A 120 -85.93 64.30 129.22
N VAL A 121 -85.89 65.63 129.13
CA VAL A 121 -85.14 66.37 128.10
C VAL A 121 -83.62 66.20 128.23
N GLU A 122 -83.03 66.22 129.44
CA GLU A 122 -81.57 66.07 129.57
C GLU A 122 -81.05 64.66 129.18
N PRO A 123 -81.68 63.54 129.58
CA PRO A 123 -81.36 62.22 129.04
C PRO A 123 -81.53 62.11 127.52
N LEU A 124 -82.54 62.78 126.92
CA LEU A 124 -82.71 62.81 125.47
C LEU A 124 -81.61 63.62 124.78
N LYS A 125 -81.21 64.79 125.31
CA LYS A 125 -80.05 65.56 124.84
C LYS A 125 -78.75 64.74 124.94
N LYS A 126 -78.57 63.96 126.00
CA LYS A 126 -77.43 63.06 126.17
C LYS A 126 -77.41 61.96 125.10
N LYS A 127 -78.51 61.22 124.95
CA LYS A 127 -78.66 60.18 123.91
C LYS A 127 -78.48 60.71 122.49
N LEU A 128 -78.95 61.94 122.22
CA LEU A 128 -78.72 62.61 120.94
C LEU A 128 -77.22 62.84 120.71
N LYS A 129 -76.50 63.44 121.66
CA LYS A 129 -75.05 63.64 121.57
C LYS A 129 -74.28 62.31 121.39
N GLU A 130 -74.67 61.26 122.12
CA GLU A 130 -74.07 59.93 122.02
C GLU A 130 -74.26 59.34 120.61
N THR A 131 -75.49 59.29 120.11
CA THR A 131 -75.79 58.79 118.75
C THR A 131 -75.20 59.66 117.63
N GLU A 132 -75.05 60.98 117.84
CA GLU A 132 -74.34 61.84 116.90
C GLU A 132 -72.83 61.58 116.85
N MET A 133 -72.19 61.29 117.99
CA MET A 133 -70.79 60.84 118.05
C MET A 133 -70.61 59.48 117.38
N GLU A 134 -71.53 58.53 117.61
CA GLU A 134 -71.50 57.22 116.95
C GLU A 134 -71.68 57.33 115.43
N ARG A 135 -72.66 58.12 114.97
CA ARG A 135 -72.86 58.45 113.56
C ARG A 135 -71.61 59.05 112.93
N GLU A 136 -70.91 59.93 113.64
CA GLU A 136 -69.69 60.58 113.15
C GLU A 136 -68.47 59.65 113.16
N LYS A 137 -68.38 58.73 114.13
CA LYS A 137 -67.40 57.62 114.15
C LYS A 137 -67.61 56.68 112.97
N LEU A 138 -68.85 56.28 112.70
CA LEU A 138 -69.23 55.42 111.57
C LEU A 138 -68.95 56.09 110.22
N ARG A 139 -69.22 57.40 110.08
CA ARG A 139 -68.84 58.18 108.88
C ARG A 139 -67.34 58.19 108.64
N LYS A 140 -66.53 58.37 109.68
CA LYS A 140 -65.05 58.33 109.56
C LYS A 140 -64.56 56.95 109.13
N GLN A 141 -65.09 55.89 109.74
CA GLN A 141 -64.80 54.50 109.35
C GLN A 141 -65.22 54.19 107.90
N LEU A 142 -66.38 54.67 107.45
CA LEU A 142 -66.82 54.56 106.05
C LEU A 142 -65.89 55.33 105.09
N LEU A 143 -65.50 56.55 105.43
CA LEU A 143 -64.57 57.35 104.63
C LEU A 143 -63.17 56.71 104.55
N GLU A 144 -62.70 56.08 105.63
CA GLU A 144 -61.45 55.32 105.66
C GLU A 144 -61.54 54.02 104.84
N MET A 145 -62.66 53.31 104.86
CA MET A 145 -62.89 52.14 104.00
C MET A 145 -62.93 52.55 102.52
N VAL A 146 -63.67 53.59 102.16
CA VAL A 146 -63.77 54.11 100.78
C VAL A 146 -62.44 54.67 100.29
N LYS A 147 -61.59 55.23 101.16
CA LYS A 147 -60.20 55.60 100.80
C LYS A 147 -59.36 54.36 100.48
N ARG A 148 -59.32 53.38 101.38
CA ARG A 148 -58.57 52.13 101.19
C ARG A 148 -59.03 51.38 99.94
N GLU A 149 -60.34 51.26 99.71
CA GLU A 149 -60.89 50.65 98.50
C GLU A 149 -60.43 51.38 97.23
N LYS A 150 -60.45 52.72 97.21
CA LYS A 150 -59.95 53.51 96.08
C LYS A 150 -58.44 53.38 95.87
N GLU A 151 -57.67 53.23 96.95
CA GLU A 151 -56.23 53.01 96.89
C GLU A 151 -55.89 51.60 96.36
N GLU A 152 -56.57 50.55 96.84
CA GLU A 152 -56.41 49.19 96.28
C GLU A 152 -56.90 49.11 94.83
N ARG A 153 -58.02 49.76 94.48
CA ARG A 153 -58.51 49.80 93.10
C ARG A 153 -57.49 50.47 92.16
N LYS A 154 -56.85 51.57 92.60
CA LYS A 154 -55.76 52.20 91.85
C LYS A 154 -54.54 51.30 91.69
N LYS A 155 -54.07 50.64 92.76
CA LYS A 155 -52.95 49.70 92.67
C LYS A 155 -53.25 48.58 91.67
N MET A 156 -54.47 48.03 91.69
CA MET A 156 -54.90 46.99 90.76
C MET A 156 -54.98 47.50 89.31
N GLU A 157 -55.42 48.75 89.10
CA GLU A 157 -55.48 49.42 87.80
C GLU A 157 -54.06 49.68 87.24
N GLU A 158 -53.15 50.20 88.08
CA GLU A 158 -51.72 50.40 87.78
C GLU A 158 -50.96 49.08 87.55
N GLU A 159 -51.30 48.02 88.28
CA GLU A 159 -50.75 46.68 88.04
C GLU A 159 -51.26 46.07 86.72
N TRP A 160 -52.55 46.23 86.41
CA TRP A 160 -53.12 45.73 85.15
C TRP A 160 -52.54 46.45 83.95
N GLU A 161 -52.40 47.78 84.00
CA GLU A 161 -51.78 48.54 82.92
C GLU A 161 -50.30 48.18 82.74
N ARG A 162 -49.54 47.98 83.83
CA ARG A 162 -48.16 47.48 83.78
C ARG A 162 -48.08 46.09 83.15
N ARG A 163 -48.91 45.13 83.59
CA ARG A 163 -49.00 43.78 83.01
C ARG A 163 -49.37 43.83 81.52
N MET A 164 -50.32 44.68 81.14
CA MET A 164 -50.74 44.85 79.75
C MET A 164 -49.60 45.42 78.89
N GLN A 165 -48.86 46.42 79.39
CA GLN A 165 -47.72 46.99 78.70
C GLN A 165 -46.53 46.02 78.61
N GLU A 166 -46.29 45.18 79.61
CA GLU A 166 -45.32 44.08 79.56
C GLU A 166 -45.70 42.99 78.55
N VAL A 167 -46.98 42.59 78.49
CA VAL A 167 -47.46 41.63 77.48
C VAL A 167 -47.34 42.22 76.08
N LYS A 168 -47.67 43.50 75.92
CA LYS A 168 -47.55 44.22 74.65
C LYS A 168 -46.08 44.33 74.19
N SER A 169 -45.15 44.73 75.06
CA SER A 169 -43.73 44.84 74.67
C SER A 169 -43.12 43.48 74.33
N ARG A 170 -43.47 42.42 75.07
CA ARG A 170 -43.05 41.04 74.75
C ARG A 170 -43.61 40.56 73.41
N ALA A 171 -44.86 40.91 73.08
CA ALA A 171 -45.45 40.61 71.77
C ALA A 171 -44.78 41.39 70.63
N GLU A 172 -44.51 42.68 70.83
CA GLU A 172 -43.77 43.54 69.87
C GLU A 172 -42.31 43.09 69.68
N GLU A 173 -41.68 42.51 70.71
CA GLU A 173 -40.39 41.82 70.58
C GLU A 173 -40.50 40.52 69.79
N ALA A 174 -41.46 39.65 70.11
CA ALA A 174 -41.64 38.38 69.40
C ALA A 174 -41.91 38.61 67.90
N VAL A 175 -42.76 39.58 67.55
CA VAL A 175 -43.02 39.98 66.16
C VAL A 175 -41.77 40.55 65.47
N ARG A 176 -40.89 41.25 66.19
CA ARG A 176 -39.61 41.71 65.62
C ARG A 176 -38.64 40.56 65.34
N ARG A 177 -38.50 39.62 66.28
CA ARG A 177 -37.64 38.43 66.11
C ARG A 177 -38.13 37.57 64.94
N LEU A 178 -39.42 37.24 64.90
CA LEU A 178 -40.02 36.46 63.81
C LEU A 178 -39.85 37.12 62.43
N LYS A 179 -39.90 38.46 62.33
CA LYS A 179 -39.60 39.17 61.08
C LYS A 179 -38.13 39.09 60.67
N GLN A 180 -37.21 39.17 61.63
CA GLN A 180 -35.78 39.00 61.36
C GLN A 180 -35.48 37.56 60.88
N GLU A 181 -36.06 36.56 61.54
CA GLU A 181 -36.01 35.15 61.14
C GLU A 181 -36.63 34.93 59.74
N GLU A 182 -37.79 35.53 59.45
CA GLU A 182 -38.44 35.47 58.14
C GLU A 182 -37.56 36.08 57.03
N GLU A 183 -36.91 37.22 57.30
CA GLU A 183 -35.97 37.85 56.36
C GLU A 183 -34.68 37.04 56.18
N GLU A 184 -34.14 36.43 57.25
CA GLU A 184 -32.97 35.56 57.18
C GLU A 184 -33.27 34.28 56.38
N LEU A 185 -34.44 33.67 56.59
CA LEU A 185 -34.90 32.54 55.80
C LEU A 185 -35.10 32.92 54.33
N LYS A 186 -35.67 34.10 54.02
CA LYS A 186 -35.78 34.60 52.64
C LYS A 186 -34.41 34.80 51.98
N ARG A 187 -33.43 35.37 52.70
CA ARG A 187 -32.04 35.50 52.22
C ARG A 187 -31.38 34.14 52.01
N GLY A 188 -31.66 33.16 52.87
CA GLY A 188 -31.18 31.78 52.73
C GLY A 188 -31.78 31.07 51.51
N VAL A 189 -33.09 31.22 51.27
CA VAL A 189 -33.78 30.66 50.10
C VAL A 189 -33.21 31.22 48.80
N THR A 190 -33.10 32.55 48.65
CA THR A 190 -32.59 33.13 47.39
C THR A 190 -31.13 32.79 47.12
N LEU A 191 -30.30 32.64 48.17
CA LEU A 191 -28.93 32.14 48.04
C LEU A 191 -28.90 30.67 47.56
N LEU A 192 -29.77 29.82 48.09
CA LEU A 192 -29.87 28.41 47.67
C LEU A 192 -30.44 28.26 46.26
N GLU A 193 -31.44 29.07 45.87
CA GLU A 193 -31.99 29.13 44.51
C GLU A 193 -30.92 29.56 43.49
N HIS A 194 -30.12 30.59 43.82
CA HIS A 194 -28.99 31.00 43.01
C HIS A 194 -27.94 29.88 42.91
N ARG A 195 -27.55 29.27 44.04
CA ARG A 195 -26.55 28.18 44.07
C ARG A 195 -27.00 26.93 43.31
N ASN A 196 -28.28 26.61 43.34
CA ASN A 196 -28.88 25.53 42.56
C ASN A 196 -28.86 25.87 41.05
N SER A 197 -29.14 27.14 40.70
CA SER A 197 -29.04 27.63 39.32
C SER A 197 -27.60 27.56 38.77
N GLU A 198 -26.59 27.92 39.57
CA GLU A 198 -25.17 27.73 39.23
C GLU A 198 -24.84 26.25 38.97
N LEU A 199 -25.24 25.37 39.88
CA LEU A 199 -24.98 23.92 39.78
C LEU A 199 -25.69 23.28 38.58
N MET A 200 -26.90 23.72 38.24
CA MET A 200 -27.62 23.30 37.04
C MET A 200 -26.92 23.77 35.74
N ALA A 201 -26.36 24.99 35.73
CA ALA A 201 -25.60 25.50 34.58
C ALA A 201 -24.28 24.74 34.39
N GLU A 202 -23.52 24.51 35.48
CA GLU A 202 -22.30 23.69 35.47
C GLU A 202 -22.60 22.25 35.03
N LEU A 203 -23.66 21.62 35.56
CA LEU A 203 -24.07 20.27 35.15
C LEU A 203 -24.39 20.21 33.65
N ASN A 204 -25.11 21.18 33.11
CA ASN A 204 -25.42 21.24 31.68
C ASN A 204 -24.13 21.31 30.84
N LEU A 205 -23.20 22.21 31.19
CA LEU A 205 -21.89 22.36 30.55
C LEU A 205 -21.05 21.08 30.63
N GLN A 206 -21.08 20.37 31.76
CA GLN A 206 -20.45 19.06 31.92
C GLN A 206 -21.11 17.99 31.02
N THR A 207 -22.43 18.03 30.80
CA THR A 207 -23.05 17.12 29.81
C THR A 207 -22.70 17.47 28.38
N GLU A 208 -22.52 18.74 28.04
CA GLU A 208 -22.19 19.20 26.68
C GLU A 208 -20.74 18.86 26.30
N THR A 209 -19.79 19.19 27.18
CA THR A 209 -18.38 18.80 27.04
C THR A 209 -18.23 17.27 26.97
N LYS A 210 -18.95 16.51 27.80
CA LYS A 210 -19.00 15.04 27.69
C LYS A 210 -19.51 14.57 26.32
N LYS A 211 -20.59 15.14 25.79
CA LYS A 211 -21.12 14.78 24.46
C LYS A 211 -20.11 15.06 23.34
N SER A 212 -19.36 16.17 23.41
CA SER A 212 -18.27 16.47 22.47
C SER A 212 -17.19 15.40 22.51
N LEU A 213 -16.70 15.06 23.71
CA LEU A 213 -15.68 14.01 23.90
C LEU A 213 -16.17 12.62 23.46
N GLU A 214 -17.45 12.31 23.63
CA GLU A 214 -18.05 11.06 23.13
C GLU A 214 -18.14 11.03 21.59
N TYR A 215 -18.42 12.17 20.94
CA TYR A 215 -18.40 12.31 19.48
C TYR A 215 -16.97 12.25 18.90
N GLU A 216 -16.02 12.95 19.51
CA GLU A 216 -14.59 12.91 19.14
C GLU A 216 -14.03 11.48 19.28
N ARG A 217 -14.34 10.80 20.40
CA ARG A 217 -14.00 9.40 20.62
C ARG A 217 -14.61 8.49 19.55
N ALA A 218 -15.87 8.67 19.17
CA ALA A 218 -16.50 7.87 18.12
C ALA A 218 -15.82 8.07 16.76
N THR A 219 -15.47 9.32 16.44
CA THR A 219 -14.74 9.70 15.22
C THR A 219 -13.34 9.07 15.18
N LEU A 220 -12.58 9.18 16.28
CA LEU A 220 -11.26 8.56 16.40
C LEU A 220 -11.31 7.03 16.34
N GLN A 221 -12.35 6.40 16.88
CA GLN A 221 -12.54 4.95 16.74
C GLN A 221 -12.77 4.51 15.29
N GLU A 222 -13.49 5.30 14.49
CA GLU A 222 -13.69 4.99 13.06
C GLU A 222 -12.40 5.20 12.26
N GLU A 223 -11.65 6.27 12.55
CA GLU A 223 -10.32 6.48 11.94
C GLU A 223 -9.35 5.35 12.27
N VAL A 224 -9.36 4.80 13.49
CA VAL A 224 -8.57 3.61 13.85
C VAL A 224 -9.01 2.36 13.08
N ARG A 225 -10.32 2.14 12.85
CA ARG A 225 -10.80 1.04 11.98
C ARG A 225 -10.31 1.22 10.54
N ARG A 226 -10.42 2.44 10.01
CA ARG A 226 -9.98 2.81 8.66
C ARG A 226 -8.47 2.58 8.49
N LEU A 227 -7.66 3.00 9.45
CA LEU A 227 -6.21 2.78 9.45
C LEU A 227 -5.84 1.30 9.53
N HIS A 228 -6.53 0.50 10.35
CA HIS A 228 -6.26 -0.95 10.45
C HIS A 228 -6.66 -1.73 9.18
N SER A 229 -7.72 -1.30 8.49
CA SER A 229 -8.06 -1.88 7.17
C SER A 229 -7.00 -1.53 6.12
N LEU A 230 -6.50 -0.29 6.09
CA LEU A 230 -5.39 0.12 5.21
C LEU A 230 -4.08 -0.61 5.55
N GLU A 231 -3.76 -0.79 6.83
CA GLU A 231 -2.59 -1.57 7.26
C GLU A 231 -2.66 -3.01 6.75
N THR A 232 -3.85 -3.59 6.70
CA THR A 232 -4.09 -4.95 6.17
C THR A 232 -3.98 -5.00 4.65
N MET A 233 -4.57 -4.04 3.93
CA MET A 233 -4.38 -3.90 2.48
C MET A 233 -2.88 -3.72 2.11
N LEU A 234 -2.13 -2.93 2.88
CA LEU A 234 -0.68 -2.74 2.68
C LEU A 234 0.09 -4.05 2.90
N ARG A 235 -0.33 -4.88 3.87
CA ARG A 235 0.27 -6.18 4.16
C ARG A 235 0.06 -7.17 3.01
N GLU A 236 -1.14 -7.21 2.44
CA GLU A 236 -1.50 -8.02 1.26
C GLU A 236 -0.74 -7.57 0.01
N VAL A 237 -0.66 -6.25 -0.23
CA VAL A 237 0.13 -5.68 -1.33
C VAL A 237 1.61 -6.03 -1.18
N GLU A 238 2.19 -5.89 0.01
CA GLU A 238 3.59 -6.25 0.27
C GLU A 238 3.86 -7.76 0.07
N GLU A 239 2.95 -8.65 0.47
CA GLU A 239 3.06 -10.08 0.19
C GLU A 239 2.99 -10.36 -1.32
N SER A 240 2.05 -9.74 -2.05
CA SER A 240 1.96 -9.90 -3.51
C SER A 240 3.24 -9.40 -4.21
N ARG A 241 3.81 -8.28 -3.75
CA ARG A 241 5.07 -7.71 -4.25
C ARG A 241 6.23 -8.67 -4.02
N GLN A 242 6.34 -9.27 -2.84
CA GLN A 242 7.36 -10.29 -2.54
C GLN A 242 7.17 -11.58 -3.34
N ASN A 243 5.94 -11.94 -3.72
CA ASN A 243 5.68 -13.11 -4.57
C ASN A 243 6.08 -12.82 -6.03
N LEU A 244 5.71 -11.66 -6.58
CA LEU A 244 6.16 -11.20 -7.89
C LEU A 244 7.69 -11.06 -7.98
N GLU A 245 8.38 -10.64 -6.91
CA GLU A 245 9.85 -10.68 -6.85
C GLU A 245 10.44 -12.09 -6.97
N LYS A 246 9.81 -13.10 -6.33
CA LYS A 246 10.26 -14.50 -6.41
C LYS A 246 10.05 -15.05 -7.83
N GLU A 247 8.92 -14.75 -8.44
CA GLU A 247 8.61 -15.11 -9.83
C GLU A 247 9.57 -14.45 -10.81
N LEU A 248 9.83 -13.14 -10.69
CA LEU A 248 10.78 -12.41 -11.51
C LEU A 248 12.22 -12.96 -11.40
N ARG A 249 12.65 -13.33 -10.19
CA ARG A 249 13.95 -14.01 -9.99
C ARG A 249 13.95 -15.40 -10.65
N SER A 250 12.85 -16.15 -10.54
CA SER A 250 12.70 -17.46 -11.19
C SER A 250 12.80 -17.34 -12.72
N THR A 251 11.99 -16.48 -13.33
CA THR A 251 11.98 -16.26 -14.79
C THR A 251 13.31 -15.71 -15.30
N GLN A 252 13.99 -14.84 -14.56
CA GLN A 252 15.35 -14.40 -14.88
C GLN A 252 16.34 -15.58 -14.92
N THR A 253 16.32 -16.48 -13.92
CA THR A 253 17.20 -17.68 -13.95
C THR A 253 16.82 -18.69 -15.04
N LEU A 254 15.60 -18.67 -15.57
CA LEU A 254 15.22 -19.45 -16.75
C LEU A 254 15.73 -18.80 -18.03
N LEU A 255 15.56 -17.48 -18.17
CA LEU A 255 16.07 -16.70 -19.29
C LEU A 255 17.60 -16.84 -19.43
N ASP A 256 18.35 -16.79 -18.32
CA ASP A 256 19.80 -16.94 -18.37
C ASP A 256 20.26 -18.39 -18.69
N LYS A 257 19.45 -19.41 -18.37
CA LYS A 257 19.69 -20.78 -18.85
C LYS A 257 19.45 -20.90 -20.36
N GLU A 258 18.39 -20.30 -20.89
CA GLU A 258 18.13 -20.31 -22.34
C GLU A 258 19.17 -19.47 -23.11
N ARG A 259 19.65 -18.35 -22.56
CA ARG A 259 20.80 -17.60 -23.09
C ARG A 259 22.07 -18.47 -23.15
N ALA A 260 22.39 -19.19 -22.07
CA ALA A 260 23.55 -20.08 -22.02
C ALA A 260 23.44 -21.24 -23.04
N LYS A 261 22.26 -21.84 -23.18
CA LYS A 261 21.97 -22.83 -24.24
C LYS A 261 22.17 -22.24 -25.63
N ASN A 262 21.63 -21.04 -25.89
CA ASN A 262 21.70 -20.39 -27.19
C ASN A 262 23.16 -20.08 -27.58
N HIS A 263 23.97 -19.53 -26.68
CA HIS A 263 25.41 -19.37 -26.91
C HIS A 263 26.15 -20.71 -27.14
N SER A 264 25.75 -21.80 -26.45
CA SER A 264 26.32 -23.12 -26.70
C SER A 264 25.98 -23.64 -28.11
N VAL A 265 24.74 -23.47 -28.57
CA VAL A 265 24.30 -23.81 -29.93
C VAL A 265 24.97 -22.90 -30.97
N GLN A 266 25.17 -21.62 -30.67
CA GLN A 266 25.91 -20.68 -31.52
C GLN A 266 27.35 -21.16 -31.75
N HIS A 267 28.09 -21.49 -30.68
CA HIS A 267 29.45 -22.02 -30.81
C HIS A 267 29.52 -23.38 -31.52
N GLN A 268 28.50 -24.24 -31.37
CA GLN A 268 28.40 -25.47 -32.16
C GLN A 268 28.18 -25.18 -33.65
N ASN A 269 27.35 -24.19 -33.99
CA ASN A 269 27.12 -23.75 -35.37
C ASN A 269 28.40 -23.12 -35.97
N GLU A 270 29.09 -22.25 -35.24
CA GLU A 270 30.39 -21.68 -35.63
C GLU A 270 31.42 -22.80 -35.90
N ALA A 271 31.54 -23.79 -35.01
CA ALA A 271 32.43 -24.93 -35.19
C ALA A 271 32.03 -25.83 -36.38
N LEU A 272 30.73 -25.97 -36.67
CA LEU A 272 30.23 -26.68 -37.85
C LEU A 272 30.52 -25.90 -39.14
N GLN A 273 30.38 -24.57 -39.15
CA GLN A 273 30.73 -23.73 -40.29
C GLN A 273 32.22 -23.77 -40.61
N VAL A 274 33.10 -23.74 -39.59
CA VAL A 274 34.55 -23.92 -39.77
C VAL A 274 34.86 -25.30 -40.37
N LYS A 275 34.21 -26.37 -39.91
CA LYS A 275 34.34 -27.71 -40.50
C LYS A 275 33.85 -27.77 -41.95
N GLN A 276 32.70 -27.15 -42.25
CA GLN A 276 32.18 -27.07 -43.63
C GLN A 276 33.10 -26.27 -44.55
N ALA A 277 33.69 -25.17 -44.07
CA ALA A 277 34.67 -24.39 -44.83
C ALA A 277 35.97 -25.16 -45.10
N ALA A 278 36.45 -25.95 -44.13
CA ALA A 278 37.60 -26.83 -44.33
C ALA A 278 37.29 -27.97 -45.32
N LEU A 279 36.10 -28.59 -45.22
CA LEU A 279 35.65 -29.62 -46.16
C LEU A 279 35.46 -29.07 -47.59
N ARG A 280 34.95 -27.85 -47.74
CA ARG A 280 34.89 -27.17 -49.06
C ARG A 280 36.29 -27.02 -49.64
N LYS A 281 37.24 -26.43 -48.93
CA LYS A 281 38.64 -26.31 -49.40
C LYS A 281 39.28 -27.65 -49.77
N HIS A 282 38.91 -28.74 -49.10
CA HIS A 282 39.38 -30.08 -49.45
C HIS A 282 38.70 -30.64 -50.70
N LEU A 283 37.42 -30.35 -50.92
CA LEU A 283 36.73 -30.66 -52.18
C LEU A 283 37.29 -29.82 -53.33
N ASP A 284 37.50 -28.53 -53.13
CA ASP A 284 38.11 -27.61 -54.11
C ASP A 284 39.51 -28.12 -54.53
N ALA A 285 40.32 -28.58 -53.57
CA ALA A 285 41.64 -29.18 -53.83
C ALA A 285 41.57 -30.56 -54.52
N LEU A 286 40.56 -31.37 -54.23
CA LEU A 286 40.31 -32.63 -54.95
C LEU A 286 39.83 -32.38 -56.39
N VAL A 287 39.00 -31.37 -56.61
CA VAL A 287 38.56 -30.94 -57.94
C VAL A 287 39.77 -30.49 -58.76
N GLN A 288 40.61 -29.61 -58.20
CA GLN A 288 41.87 -29.21 -58.84
C GLN A 288 42.74 -30.44 -59.18
N GLN A 289 42.91 -31.38 -58.25
CA GLN A 289 43.66 -32.62 -58.54
C GLN A 289 43.04 -33.46 -59.67
N THR A 290 41.71 -33.51 -59.80
CA THR A 290 41.07 -34.19 -60.93
C THR A 290 41.17 -33.41 -62.24
N GLU A 291 41.21 -32.08 -62.20
CA GLU A 291 41.43 -31.23 -63.38
C GLU A 291 42.90 -31.35 -63.84
N ASP A 292 43.87 -31.23 -62.93
CA ASP A 292 45.30 -31.42 -63.17
C ASP A 292 45.59 -32.81 -63.79
N LEU A 293 44.98 -33.86 -63.23
CA LEU A 293 45.09 -35.23 -63.77
C LEU A 293 44.37 -35.40 -65.11
N HIS A 294 43.29 -34.65 -65.37
CA HIS A 294 42.59 -34.71 -66.64
C HIS A 294 43.38 -34.00 -67.76
N SER A 295 43.96 -32.82 -67.49
CA SER A 295 44.84 -32.15 -68.45
C SER A 295 46.13 -32.92 -68.67
N SER A 296 46.73 -33.51 -67.64
CA SER A 296 47.90 -34.39 -67.84
C SER A 296 47.55 -35.67 -68.63
N LEU A 297 46.31 -36.18 -68.51
CA LEU A 297 45.82 -37.26 -69.37
C LEU A 297 45.60 -36.77 -70.81
N GLU A 298 45.03 -35.57 -71.00
CA GLU A 298 44.83 -34.95 -72.32
C GLU A 298 46.17 -34.74 -73.04
N GLU A 299 47.18 -34.19 -72.36
CA GLU A 299 48.58 -34.11 -72.83
C GLU A 299 49.13 -35.49 -73.23
N CYS A 300 48.93 -36.52 -72.40
CA CYS A 300 49.36 -37.89 -72.72
C CYS A 300 48.58 -38.52 -73.90
N GLU A 301 47.31 -38.16 -74.11
CA GLU A 301 46.50 -38.65 -75.22
C GLU A 301 46.83 -37.93 -76.53
N ASP A 302 47.17 -36.63 -76.48
CA ASP A 302 47.73 -35.87 -77.59
C ASP A 302 49.13 -36.38 -77.96
N GLU A 303 50.06 -36.57 -77.02
CA GLU A 303 51.37 -37.19 -77.30
C GLU A 303 51.23 -38.57 -77.96
N LYS A 304 50.28 -39.38 -77.48
CA LYS A 304 49.94 -40.70 -78.03
C LYS A 304 49.31 -40.60 -79.42
N ALA A 305 48.45 -39.61 -79.68
CA ALA A 305 47.92 -39.35 -81.02
C ALA A 305 49.02 -38.90 -81.98
N ASP A 306 49.94 -38.05 -81.53
CA ASP A 306 51.08 -37.56 -82.30
C ASP A 306 52.08 -38.69 -82.61
N LEU A 307 52.30 -39.61 -81.67
CA LEU A 307 53.05 -40.85 -81.88
C LEU A 307 52.32 -41.83 -82.83
N ALA A 308 50.99 -41.93 -82.76
CA ALA A 308 50.20 -42.74 -83.69
C ALA A 308 50.22 -42.16 -85.12
N ASN A 309 50.21 -40.83 -85.26
CA ASN A 309 50.38 -40.14 -86.53
C ASN A 309 51.77 -40.39 -87.12
N LYS A 310 52.84 -40.25 -86.31
CA LYS A 310 54.22 -40.57 -86.71
C LYS A 310 54.37 -42.04 -87.11
N LEU A 311 53.76 -42.96 -86.37
CA LEU A 311 53.75 -44.40 -86.72
C LEU A 311 52.99 -44.64 -88.04
N THR A 312 51.87 -43.95 -88.26
CA THR A 312 51.09 -44.05 -89.51
C THR A 312 51.89 -43.50 -90.70
N GLN A 313 52.62 -42.39 -90.54
CA GLN A 313 53.54 -41.88 -91.55
C GLN A 313 54.66 -42.90 -91.85
N ILE A 314 55.30 -43.45 -90.82
CA ILE A 314 56.36 -44.49 -91.00
C ILE A 314 55.80 -45.73 -91.70
N ILE A 315 54.54 -46.12 -91.43
CA ILE A 315 53.86 -47.22 -92.15
C ILE A 315 53.65 -46.85 -93.61
N GLN A 316 53.16 -45.64 -93.92
CA GLN A 316 52.97 -45.16 -95.30
C GLN A 316 54.30 -45.07 -96.07
N GLU A 317 55.37 -44.57 -95.44
CA GLU A 317 56.71 -44.52 -96.01
C GLU A 317 57.26 -45.94 -96.26
N LYS A 318 57.08 -46.86 -95.29
CA LYS A 318 57.44 -48.27 -95.43
C LYS A 318 56.64 -48.96 -96.55
N ASP A 319 55.35 -48.65 -96.70
CA ASP A 319 54.50 -49.23 -97.75
C ASP A 319 54.83 -48.65 -99.14
N ALA A 320 55.15 -47.35 -99.24
CA ALA A 320 55.66 -46.75 -100.47
C ALA A 320 57.04 -47.32 -100.88
N LEU A 321 57.94 -47.54 -99.91
CA LEU A 321 59.21 -48.23 -100.13
C LEU A 321 59.01 -49.71 -100.50
N GLN A 322 58.03 -50.39 -99.90
CA GLN A 322 57.65 -51.75 -100.25
C GLN A 322 57.09 -51.81 -101.68
N GLU A 323 56.26 -50.85 -102.08
CA GLU A 323 55.74 -50.75 -103.44
C GLU A 323 56.88 -50.51 -104.44
N GLN A 324 57.75 -49.53 -104.20
CA GLN A 324 58.96 -49.30 -105.01
C GLN A 324 59.83 -50.54 -105.11
N PHE A 325 60.03 -51.27 -104.00
CA PHE A 325 60.77 -52.54 -104.00
C PHE A 325 60.08 -53.60 -104.87
N THR A 326 58.76 -53.74 -104.81
CA THR A 326 58.03 -54.68 -105.69
C THR A 326 58.04 -54.26 -107.17
N GLN A 327 58.00 -52.96 -107.47
CA GLN A 327 58.16 -52.45 -108.84
C GLN A 327 59.56 -52.77 -109.37
N GLN A 328 60.62 -52.53 -108.58
CA GLN A 328 62.00 -52.92 -108.92
C GLN A 328 62.13 -54.44 -109.09
N GLN A 329 61.53 -55.24 -108.19
CA GLN A 329 61.51 -56.70 -108.29
C GLN A 329 60.79 -57.18 -109.55
N SER A 330 59.69 -56.53 -109.97
CA SER A 330 59.02 -56.84 -111.25
C SER A 330 59.86 -56.44 -112.47
N HIS A 331 60.61 -55.33 -112.40
CA HIS A 331 61.56 -54.93 -113.46
C HIS A 331 62.71 -55.93 -113.58
N CYS A 332 63.30 -56.36 -112.47
CA CYS A 332 64.29 -57.43 -112.47
C CYS A 332 63.71 -58.76 -113.00
N SER A 333 62.44 -59.04 -112.72
CA SER A 333 61.75 -60.23 -113.23
C SER A 333 61.50 -60.17 -114.74
N SER A 334 61.03 -59.03 -115.27
CA SER A 334 60.83 -58.85 -116.71
C SER A 334 62.15 -58.89 -117.49
N LEU A 335 63.19 -58.21 -116.99
CA LEU A 335 64.56 -58.29 -117.53
C LEU A 335 65.11 -59.72 -117.50
N SER A 336 64.79 -60.51 -116.47
CA SER A 336 65.18 -61.93 -116.40
C SER A 336 64.44 -62.76 -117.46
N THR A 337 63.13 -62.53 -117.67
CA THR A 337 62.39 -63.21 -118.74
C THR A 337 62.84 -62.78 -120.14
N GLU A 338 63.15 -61.51 -120.35
CA GLU A 338 63.66 -60.99 -121.63
C GLU A 338 65.05 -61.58 -121.93
N LYS A 339 65.96 -61.60 -120.95
CA LYS A 339 67.25 -62.29 -121.05
C LYS A 339 67.06 -63.77 -121.40
N GLN A 340 66.13 -64.46 -120.75
CA GLN A 340 65.88 -65.89 -121.01
C GLN A 340 65.28 -66.11 -122.41
N GLN A 341 64.44 -65.20 -122.90
CA GLN A 341 63.87 -65.22 -124.24
C GLN A 341 64.91 -64.94 -125.33
N GLN A 342 65.82 -63.98 -125.10
CA GLN A 342 67.00 -63.75 -125.95
C GLN A 342 67.92 -64.98 -125.95
N GLN A 343 68.14 -65.62 -124.78
CA GLN A 343 68.95 -66.84 -124.68
C GLN A 343 68.36 -68.00 -125.49
N THR A 344 67.03 -68.19 -125.50
CA THR A 344 66.37 -69.20 -126.35
C THR A 344 66.51 -68.89 -127.84
N GLN A 345 66.39 -67.63 -128.26
CA GLN A 345 66.61 -67.22 -129.65
C GLN A 345 68.06 -67.47 -130.10
N ILE A 346 69.04 -67.24 -129.22
CA ILE A 346 70.44 -67.58 -129.47
C ILE A 346 70.60 -69.08 -129.69
N THR A 347 70.01 -69.93 -128.83
CA THR A 347 70.12 -71.39 -129.01
C THR A 347 69.41 -71.89 -130.29
N GLU A 348 68.26 -71.34 -130.66
CA GLU A 348 67.57 -71.67 -131.92
C GLU A 348 68.41 -71.29 -133.16
N LEU A 349 69.12 -70.16 -133.09
CA LEU A 349 70.08 -69.74 -134.12
C LEU A 349 71.33 -70.65 -134.15
N GLU A 350 71.86 -71.05 -133.00
CA GLU A 350 73.00 -71.97 -132.90
C GLU A 350 72.66 -73.38 -133.43
N GLU A 351 71.45 -73.89 -133.14
CA GLU A 351 70.95 -75.15 -133.71
C GLU A 351 70.75 -75.03 -135.22
N SER A 352 70.18 -73.92 -135.71
CA SER A 352 70.01 -73.64 -137.14
C SER A 352 71.36 -73.58 -137.88
N VAL A 353 72.35 -72.88 -137.33
CA VAL A 353 73.73 -72.85 -137.85
C VAL A 353 74.37 -74.23 -137.81
N SER A 354 74.11 -75.03 -136.78
CA SER A 354 74.63 -76.40 -136.65
C SER A 354 73.98 -77.37 -137.63
N HIS A 355 72.69 -77.19 -137.96
CA HIS A 355 72.01 -77.94 -139.00
C HIS A 355 72.56 -77.59 -140.40
N LEU A 356 72.75 -76.31 -140.70
CA LEU A 356 73.33 -75.83 -141.96
C LEU A 356 74.77 -76.34 -142.15
N LYS A 357 75.59 -76.33 -141.09
CA LYS A 357 76.93 -76.95 -141.11
C LYS A 357 76.85 -78.45 -141.45
N ARG A 358 75.94 -79.19 -140.83
CA ARG A 358 75.76 -80.63 -141.09
C ARG A 358 75.40 -80.92 -142.55
N MET A 359 74.50 -80.12 -143.15
CA MET A 359 74.17 -80.23 -144.57
C MET A 359 75.37 -79.95 -145.49
N LEU A 360 76.25 -79.01 -145.12
CA LEU A 360 77.48 -78.72 -145.84
C LEU A 360 78.50 -79.87 -145.73
N GLU A 361 78.61 -80.47 -144.54
CA GLU A 361 79.43 -81.65 -144.26
C GLU A 361 78.97 -82.86 -145.11
N GLU A 362 77.65 -83.13 -145.15
CA GLU A 362 77.03 -84.18 -145.96
C GLU A 362 77.22 -83.95 -147.46
N ALA A 363 77.16 -82.71 -147.92
CA ALA A 363 77.47 -82.34 -149.31
C ALA A 363 78.95 -82.61 -149.66
N SER A 364 79.89 -82.21 -148.79
CA SER A 364 81.32 -82.48 -148.98
C SER A 364 81.65 -83.97 -148.92
N GLN A 365 80.96 -84.75 -148.08
CA GLN A 365 81.12 -86.21 -148.05
C GLN A 365 80.58 -86.88 -149.33
N ARG A 366 79.43 -86.44 -149.85
CA ARG A 366 78.93 -86.88 -151.18
C ARG A 366 79.95 -86.60 -152.28
N GLU A 367 80.47 -85.37 -152.34
CA GLU A 367 81.49 -84.98 -153.31
C GLU A 367 82.76 -85.84 -153.21
N ARG A 368 83.24 -86.09 -151.98
CA ARG A 368 84.41 -86.94 -151.72
C ARG A 368 84.19 -88.41 -152.12
N ILE A 369 82.98 -88.94 -151.93
CA ILE A 369 82.61 -90.31 -152.33
C ILE A 369 82.49 -90.41 -153.86
N LEU A 370 81.91 -89.39 -154.53
CA LEU A 370 81.80 -89.33 -156.00
C LEU A 370 83.17 -89.29 -156.70
N VAL A 371 84.20 -88.71 -156.07
CA VAL A 371 85.59 -88.76 -156.56
C VAL A 371 86.24 -90.12 -156.31
N ALA A 372 85.98 -90.76 -155.17
CA ALA A 372 86.58 -92.04 -154.81
C ALA A 372 85.97 -93.25 -155.55
N PHE A 373 84.68 -93.17 -155.91
CA PHE A 373 83.94 -94.24 -156.58
C PHE A 373 83.16 -93.69 -157.79
N PRO A 374 83.82 -93.59 -158.97
CA PRO A 374 83.15 -93.14 -160.21
C PRO A 374 81.94 -94.00 -160.60
N GLU A 375 81.93 -95.28 -160.20
CA GLU A 375 80.83 -96.24 -160.42
C GLU A 375 79.60 -95.97 -159.52
N LEU A 376 79.68 -95.03 -158.57
CA LEU A 376 78.54 -94.56 -157.78
C LEU A 376 77.94 -93.24 -158.31
N SER A 377 78.29 -92.82 -159.53
CA SER A 377 77.63 -91.71 -160.23
C SER A 377 76.27 -92.13 -160.80
N PRO A 378 75.15 -91.47 -160.43
CA PRO A 378 73.84 -91.70 -161.04
C PRO A 378 73.74 -91.23 -162.51
N GLN A 379 74.81 -90.67 -163.09
CA GLN A 379 74.90 -90.27 -164.50
C GLN A 379 76.16 -90.84 -165.19
N ALA A 380 76.50 -92.10 -164.90
CA ALA A 380 77.43 -92.90 -165.67
C ALA A 380 76.76 -94.18 -166.22
N ALA A 381 75.76 -94.02 -167.07
CA ALA A 381 75.14 -95.12 -167.83
C ALA A 381 75.55 -95.03 -169.31
N PRO A 382 75.97 -96.13 -169.97
CA PRO A 382 76.23 -96.11 -171.40
C PRO A 382 74.93 -96.08 -172.19
N GLN A 383 74.77 -95.11 -173.10
CA GLN A 383 74.00 -95.36 -174.31
C GLN A 383 74.94 -95.96 -175.35
N THR A 384 74.60 -97.14 -175.85
CA THR A 384 75.30 -97.75 -176.98
C THR A 384 74.94 -97.00 -178.26
N THR A 385 75.89 -96.23 -178.81
CA THR A 385 75.70 -95.55 -180.12
C THR A 385 75.61 -96.55 -181.28
N GLY A 386 76.19 -97.74 -181.10
CA GLY A 386 76.31 -98.76 -182.15
C GLY A 386 77.47 -98.51 -183.12
N ASP A 387 78.39 -97.58 -182.80
CA ASP A 387 79.59 -97.29 -183.59
C ASP A 387 80.87 -97.68 -182.84
N VAL A 388 81.47 -98.77 -183.32
CA VAL A 388 82.72 -99.35 -182.81
C VAL A 388 83.91 -98.39 -182.93
N MET A 389 83.90 -97.45 -183.88
CA MET A 389 85.00 -96.48 -184.05
C MET A 389 85.07 -95.48 -182.90
N CYS A 390 83.94 -94.87 -182.54
CA CYS A 390 83.87 -93.95 -181.40
C CYS A 390 84.11 -94.65 -180.06
N ASP A 391 83.53 -95.83 -179.85
CA ASP A 391 83.67 -96.58 -178.60
C ASP A 391 85.15 -96.98 -178.36
N MET A 392 85.88 -97.35 -179.42
CA MET A 392 87.30 -97.69 -179.35
C MET A 392 88.20 -96.47 -179.07
N GLU A 393 87.83 -95.27 -179.55
CA GLU A 393 88.56 -94.04 -179.21
C GLU A 393 88.39 -93.64 -177.73
N GLN A 394 87.20 -93.86 -177.16
CA GLN A 394 86.96 -93.69 -175.72
C GLN A 394 87.79 -94.69 -174.90
N GLN A 395 87.87 -95.94 -175.35
CA GLN A 395 88.66 -96.99 -174.71
C GLN A 395 90.18 -96.70 -174.74
N LEU A 396 90.69 -96.10 -175.82
CA LEU A 396 92.08 -95.62 -175.91
C LEU A 396 92.38 -94.48 -174.93
N LYS A 397 91.47 -93.50 -174.77
CA LYS A 397 91.62 -92.41 -173.81
C LYS A 397 91.62 -92.90 -172.36
N ALA A 398 90.76 -93.86 -172.02
CA ALA A 398 90.75 -94.49 -170.69
C ALA A 398 92.05 -95.22 -170.37
N ASN A 399 92.56 -96.05 -171.30
CA ASN A 399 93.82 -96.78 -171.12
C ASN A 399 95.03 -95.83 -171.00
N SER A 400 95.03 -94.71 -171.73
CA SER A 400 96.06 -93.67 -171.64
C SER A 400 96.12 -93.01 -170.25
N ILE A 401 94.99 -92.86 -169.56
CA ILE A 401 94.91 -92.34 -168.19
C ILE A 401 95.38 -93.41 -167.18
N ARG A 402 94.99 -94.68 -167.37
CA ARG A 402 95.37 -95.79 -166.48
C ARG A 402 96.88 -96.00 -166.43
N ILE A 403 97.57 -95.90 -167.57
CA ILE A 403 99.05 -95.95 -167.63
C ILE A 403 99.68 -94.78 -166.85
N ARG A 404 99.13 -93.57 -166.98
CA ARG A 404 99.65 -92.37 -166.30
C ARG A 404 99.57 -92.47 -164.77
N ILE A 405 98.49 -93.05 -164.25
CA ILE A 405 98.32 -93.27 -162.79
C ILE A 405 99.35 -94.30 -162.28
N LEU A 406 99.51 -95.43 -162.98
CA LEU A 406 100.50 -96.46 -162.61
C LEU A 406 101.97 -95.97 -162.69
N GLN A 407 102.25 -94.98 -163.55
CA GLN A 407 103.53 -94.26 -163.57
C GLN A 407 103.66 -93.31 -162.36
N GLN A 408 102.63 -92.55 -162.02
CA GLN A 408 102.59 -91.65 -160.87
C GLN A 408 102.81 -92.41 -159.54
N GLU A 409 102.23 -93.60 -159.40
CA GLU A 409 102.40 -94.47 -158.22
C GLU A 409 103.82 -95.07 -158.15
N ASN A 410 104.41 -95.50 -159.28
CA ASN A 410 105.81 -95.94 -159.32
C ASN A 410 106.79 -94.82 -158.92
N ILE A 411 106.53 -93.58 -159.37
CA ILE A 411 107.29 -92.40 -158.96
C ILE A 411 107.12 -92.15 -157.46
N THR A 412 105.90 -92.32 -156.92
CA THR A 412 105.60 -92.11 -155.49
C THR A 412 106.25 -93.18 -154.59
N LEU A 413 106.29 -94.44 -155.03
CA LEU A 413 107.00 -95.53 -154.37
C LEU A 413 108.53 -95.34 -154.43
N SER A 414 109.06 -94.92 -155.58
CA SER A 414 110.48 -94.56 -155.72
C SER A 414 110.85 -93.40 -154.79
N ASN A 415 109.99 -92.37 -154.72
CA ASN A 415 110.17 -91.18 -153.86
C ASN A 415 110.00 -91.45 -152.36
N SER A 416 109.41 -92.57 -151.95
CA SER A 416 109.32 -92.98 -150.55
C SER A 416 110.45 -93.94 -150.17
N LEU A 417 110.90 -94.80 -151.09
CA LEU A 417 112.15 -95.56 -150.94
C LEU A 417 113.39 -94.66 -150.84
N THR A 418 113.49 -93.58 -151.61
CA THR A 418 114.58 -92.61 -151.45
C THR A 418 114.49 -91.87 -150.12
N ARG A 419 113.31 -91.45 -149.67
CA ARG A 419 113.13 -90.81 -148.35
C ARG A 419 113.44 -91.72 -147.16
N LEU A 420 113.30 -93.03 -147.32
CA LEU A 420 113.75 -94.01 -146.32
C LEU A 420 115.27 -94.16 -146.34
N LYS A 421 115.90 -94.25 -147.52
CA LYS A 421 117.38 -94.24 -147.64
C LYS A 421 118.01 -92.95 -147.14
N ASP A 422 117.45 -91.78 -147.45
CA ASP A 422 117.89 -90.50 -146.89
C ASP A 422 117.76 -90.49 -145.36
N ARG A 423 116.77 -91.15 -144.75
CA ARG A 423 116.70 -91.27 -143.28
C ARG A 423 117.72 -92.22 -142.65
N GLU A 424 118.42 -93.01 -143.45
CA GLU A 424 119.48 -93.94 -143.02
C GLU A 424 120.89 -93.39 -143.35
N GLU A 425 121.04 -92.66 -144.47
CA GLU A 425 122.27 -91.99 -144.91
C GLU A 425 122.36 -90.51 -144.47
N LYS A 426 121.27 -89.95 -143.91
CA LYS A 426 121.20 -88.58 -143.40
C LYS A 426 120.47 -88.47 -142.04
N GLN A 427 121.10 -88.63 -140.87
CA GLN A 427 122.51 -88.87 -140.52
C GLN A 427 123.54 -87.82 -141.05
N ARG A 428 123.06 -86.70 -141.61
CA ARG A 428 123.83 -85.74 -142.45
C ARG A 428 122.90 -84.57 -142.80
N SER A 429 122.81 -83.50 -142.01
CA SER A 429 121.72 -82.48 -142.01
C SER A 429 120.34 -83.05 -141.59
N SER A 430 119.57 -82.48 -140.65
CA SER A 430 119.18 -81.07 -140.40
C SER A 430 118.10 -80.58 -141.41
N ASP A 431 117.23 -79.59 -141.12
CA ASP A 431 117.18 -78.67 -139.97
C ASP A 431 115.78 -78.04 -139.74
N SER A 432 115.63 -77.34 -138.61
CA SER A 432 114.98 -76.01 -138.38
C SER A 432 113.57 -75.63 -138.89
N GLY A 433 113.01 -74.58 -138.26
CA GLY A 433 111.97 -73.70 -138.82
C GLY A 433 110.60 -73.81 -138.14
N VAL A 434 110.29 -73.21 -136.97
CA VAL A 434 110.29 -71.77 -136.56
C VAL A 434 109.23 -70.91 -137.28
N VAL A 435 108.22 -70.47 -136.53
CA VAL A 435 107.48 -69.17 -136.52
C VAL A 435 106.17 -69.33 -135.71
N GLU A 436 105.46 -68.29 -135.24
CA GLU A 436 105.77 -67.32 -134.15
C GLU A 436 104.43 -66.61 -133.75
N ILE A 437 104.47 -65.44 -133.08
CA ILE A 437 103.49 -64.32 -133.19
C ILE A 437 102.01 -64.65 -132.83
N ASN A 438 101.54 -64.36 -131.59
CA ASN A 438 100.98 -63.06 -131.10
C ASN A 438 99.43 -62.95 -131.26
N ARG A 439 98.65 -62.11 -130.53
CA ARG A 439 98.95 -60.95 -129.65
C ARG A 439 97.80 -60.61 -128.68
N SER A 440 98.10 -59.88 -127.58
CA SER A 440 97.25 -58.86 -126.90
C SER A 440 95.97 -59.29 -126.12
N ARG A 441 95.58 -58.66 -124.98
CA ARG A 441 96.26 -57.63 -124.15
C ARG A 441 95.75 -57.53 -122.69
N GLU A 442 96.55 -56.84 -121.86
CA GLU A 442 96.38 -56.27 -120.49
C GLU A 442 94.93 -56.00 -119.97
N ALA A 443 94.52 -56.17 -118.69
CA ALA A 443 95.11 -55.91 -117.34
C ALA A 443 95.01 -54.42 -116.86
N PRO A 444 95.23 -54.01 -115.58
CA PRO A 444 95.11 -54.63 -114.22
C PRO A 444 94.47 -53.69 -113.13
N VAL A 445 94.95 -53.73 -111.86
CA VAL A 445 94.79 -52.80 -110.69
C VAL A 445 93.58 -53.07 -109.76
N MET A 446 93.62 -53.31 -108.43
CA MET A 446 94.54 -53.16 -107.25
C MET A 446 94.66 -51.77 -106.57
N GLY A 447 94.04 -51.55 -105.39
CA GLY A 447 94.31 -50.37 -104.55
C GLY A 447 93.49 -50.25 -103.23
N PRO A 448 94.11 -49.99 -102.04
CA PRO A 448 93.40 -49.93 -100.73
C PRO A 448 93.79 -48.71 -99.84
N LEU A 449 93.54 -48.81 -98.51
CA LEU A 449 94.24 -48.18 -97.35
C LEU A 449 93.65 -46.94 -96.61
N ASP A 450 93.35 -47.16 -95.32
CA ASP A 450 93.88 -46.51 -94.09
C ASP A 450 93.73 -44.99 -93.74
N ASN A 451 92.96 -44.74 -92.65
CA ASN A 451 93.37 -44.06 -91.37
C ASN A 451 93.87 -42.57 -91.38
N PRO A 452 94.18 -41.93 -90.21
CA PRO A 452 93.68 -42.06 -88.81
C PRO A 452 93.41 -40.70 -88.06
N SER A 453 93.15 -40.78 -86.75
CA SER A 453 93.67 -39.88 -85.67
C SER A 453 92.87 -38.70 -85.02
N THR A 454 92.59 -38.93 -83.71
CA THR A 454 92.74 -38.03 -82.52
C THR A 454 91.64 -37.01 -82.05
N PRO A 455 91.46 -36.78 -80.72
CA PRO A 455 90.35 -36.04 -80.07
C PRO A 455 90.88 -34.79 -79.29
N PRO A 456 90.72 -34.44 -77.96
CA PRO A 456 90.04 -35.02 -76.77
C PRO A 456 89.19 -34.04 -75.86
N SER A 457 88.65 -34.56 -74.74
CA SER A 457 88.31 -33.88 -73.44
C SER A 457 87.03 -32.99 -73.34
N THR A 458 86.34 -32.83 -72.18
CA THR A 458 86.73 -33.07 -70.76
C THR A 458 85.55 -33.43 -69.80
N SER A 459 85.80 -34.34 -68.85
CA SER A 459 85.24 -34.50 -67.46
C SER A 459 83.74 -34.42 -67.09
N ILE A 460 83.29 -35.48 -66.39
CA ILE A 460 82.17 -35.60 -65.39
C ILE A 460 82.79 -35.52 -63.94
N PRO A 461 82.14 -35.78 -62.78
CA PRO A 461 80.71 -35.90 -62.32
C PRO A 461 80.37 -34.93 -61.12
N ILE A 462 79.26 -35.00 -60.32
CA ILE A 462 78.89 -35.97 -59.24
C ILE A 462 77.42 -35.80 -58.74
N SER A 463 76.67 -36.91 -58.77
CA SER A 463 75.64 -37.50 -57.87
C SER A 463 74.40 -36.76 -57.25
N PRO A 464 73.33 -37.51 -56.84
CA PRO A 464 72.01 -36.97 -56.45
C PRO A 464 71.45 -37.48 -55.07
N SER A 465 70.12 -37.34 -54.88
CA SER A 465 69.25 -37.85 -53.78
C SER A 465 69.21 -36.98 -52.50
N SER A 466 68.08 -36.60 -51.88
CA SER A 466 66.68 -37.12 -51.74
C SER A 466 66.48 -38.19 -50.65
N ILE A 467 65.71 -37.86 -49.59
CA ILE A 467 64.74 -38.73 -48.87
C ILE A 467 64.01 -37.93 -47.75
N LEU A 468 62.74 -38.27 -47.49
CA LEU A 468 61.88 -37.75 -46.42
C LEU A 468 61.76 -38.73 -45.25
N HIS A 469 61.58 -38.26 -44.01
CA HIS A 469 60.76 -39.00 -43.04
C HIS A 469 60.09 -38.13 -41.95
N HIS A 470 58.99 -38.64 -41.39
CA HIS A 470 58.18 -38.02 -40.33
C HIS A 470 58.61 -38.44 -38.92
N GLN A 471 58.19 -37.70 -37.89
CA GLN A 471 57.51 -38.29 -36.72
C GLN A 471 56.64 -37.27 -35.95
N THR A 472 55.98 -37.71 -34.87
CA THR A 472 54.65 -37.21 -34.45
C THR A 472 54.55 -36.85 -32.96
N LEU A 473 53.54 -36.04 -32.63
CA LEU A 473 53.19 -35.50 -31.31
C LEU A 473 52.93 -36.54 -30.21
N CYS A 474 53.04 -36.09 -28.95
CA CYS A 474 52.36 -36.67 -27.78
C CYS A 474 51.81 -35.55 -26.88
N LEU A 475 50.70 -35.81 -26.19
CA LEU A 475 50.05 -34.92 -25.21
C LEU A 475 49.69 -35.73 -23.95
N SER A 476 49.66 -35.07 -22.79
CA SER A 476 49.34 -35.67 -21.48
C SER A 476 48.42 -34.77 -20.66
N LEU A 477 47.56 -35.34 -19.81
CA LEU A 477 46.51 -34.60 -19.10
C LEU A 477 46.19 -35.17 -17.70
N HIS A 478 45.75 -34.26 -16.81
CA HIS A 478 44.95 -34.48 -15.58
C HIS A 478 45.59 -35.05 -14.31
N GLN A 479 45.60 -34.23 -13.25
CA GLN A 479 45.63 -34.65 -11.84
C GLN A 479 45.12 -33.55 -10.88
N ASP A 480 43.88 -33.03 -11.07
CA ASP A 480 43.29 -31.95 -10.23
C ASP A 480 41.74 -32.04 -10.15
N VAL A 481 41.21 -33.10 -9.52
CA VAL A 481 39.74 -33.30 -9.38
C VAL A 481 39.32 -33.70 -7.96
N GLU A 482 40.09 -34.55 -7.27
CA GLU A 482 39.69 -35.12 -5.98
C GLU A 482 39.71 -34.09 -4.83
N GLU A 483 40.75 -33.24 -4.78
CA GLU A 483 40.91 -32.21 -3.73
C GLU A 483 39.76 -31.19 -3.75
N ARG A 484 39.24 -30.88 -4.94
CA ARG A 484 38.09 -29.97 -5.13
C ARG A 484 36.79 -30.55 -4.55
N TYR A 485 36.63 -31.88 -4.57
CA TYR A 485 35.42 -32.56 -4.10
C TYR A 485 35.35 -32.64 -2.56
N MET A 486 36.50 -32.81 -1.90
CA MET A 486 36.61 -32.82 -0.43
C MET A 486 36.18 -31.49 0.20
N ASN A 487 36.68 -30.38 -0.34
CA ASN A 487 36.40 -29.02 0.16
C ASN A 487 34.90 -28.67 0.15
N ILE A 488 34.16 -29.09 -0.88
CA ILE A 488 32.71 -28.82 -1.01
C ILE A 488 31.92 -29.53 0.10
N ARG A 489 32.27 -30.77 0.47
CA ARG A 489 31.58 -31.52 1.53
C ARG A 489 31.73 -30.88 2.91
N GLN A 490 32.87 -30.26 3.20
CA GLN A 490 33.12 -29.62 4.50
C GLN A 490 32.32 -28.31 4.65
N ALA A 491 32.25 -27.50 3.59
CA ALA A 491 31.50 -26.24 3.56
C ALA A 491 29.97 -26.39 3.66
N ALA A 492 29.43 -27.60 3.41
CA ALA A 492 28.01 -27.92 3.57
C ALA A 492 27.62 -28.14 5.04
N ARG A 493 28.43 -28.88 5.82
CA ARG A 493 28.11 -29.25 7.21
C ARG A 493 27.98 -28.04 8.14
N ILE A 494 28.83 -27.03 7.96
CA ILE A 494 28.89 -25.84 8.83
C ILE A 494 27.58 -25.03 8.78
N ARG A 495 26.87 -25.01 7.64
CA ARG A 495 25.67 -24.18 7.46
C ARG A 495 24.43 -24.74 8.14
N SER A 496 24.39 -26.05 8.41
CA SER A 496 23.22 -26.72 8.99
C SER A 496 23.05 -26.53 10.50
N ALA A 497 24.03 -25.92 11.20
CA ALA A 497 24.02 -25.76 12.65
C ALA A 497 23.44 -24.40 13.15
N GLY A 498 23.20 -23.43 12.26
CA GLY A 498 22.93 -22.03 12.66
C GLY A 498 21.49 -21.68 13.09
N THR A 499 20.51 -22.54 12.82
CA THR A 499 19.08 -22.15 12.82
C THR A 499 18.31 -22.49 14.11
N ARG A 500 18.60 -21.82 15.25
CA ARG A 500 17.67 -21.76 16.42
C ARG A 500 18.01 -20.70 17.49
N ARG A 501 17.67 -19.43 17.22
CA ARG A 501 17.39 -18.29 18.15
C ARG A 501 17.19 -17.04 17.26
N ARG A 502 16.35 -16.05 17.56
CA ARG A 502 15.49 -15.76 18.72
C ARG A 502 14.26 -14.97 18.21
N ARG A 503 13.04 -15.28 18.68
CA ARG A 503 11.84 -14.44 18.49
C ARG A 503 11.09 -14.36 19.81
N LYS A 504 11.23 -13.23 20.50
CA LYS A 504 10.43 -12.68 21.59
C LYS A 504 10.89 -11.24 21.78
#